data_AF-A0A317MF30-F1
#
_entry.id   AF-A0A317MF30-F1
#
_cell.length_a   1.000
_cell.length_b   1.000
_cell.length_c   1.000
_cell.angle_alpha   90.00
_cell.angle_beta   90.00
_cell.angle_gamma   90.00
#
_symmetry.space_group_name_H-M   'P 1'
#
loop_
_entity.id
_entity.type
_entity.pdbx_description
1 polymer ?
#
loop_
_entity_poly.entity_id
_entity_poly.type
_entity_poly.pdbx_seq_one_letter_code
_entity_poly.pdbx_strand_id
1 'polypeptide(L)'
;MKKARIILTMIALSAILVGIMSFRTSKRRGLSNLFYPTTGDFFQNGASRNLTYAGLAPYRTFRTDIFEFPTHPNYALYTGTTQSTTTIGGAFYFITVVTGAAWPTWAIYDDNGQ
;
A
#
# COMPACT_ATOMS: atom_id res chain seq x y z
N MET A 1 -10.90 7.18 -38.16
CA MET A 1 -11.52 6.22 -37.23
C MET A 1 -10.55 5.21 -36.59
N LYS A 2 -9.54 4.67 -37.29
CA LYS A 2 -8.59 3.69 -36.70
C LYS A 2 -7.78 4.24 -35.51
N LYS A 3 -7.27 5.47 -35.59
CA LYS A 3 -6.50 6.11 -34.51
C LYS A 3 -7.29 6.27 -33.20
N ALA A 4 -8.56 6.69 -33.28
CA ALA A 4 -9.42 6.84 -32.11
C ALA A 4 -9.69 5.49 -31.41
N ARG A 5 -9.88 4.41 -32.18
CA ARG A 5 -10.04 3.06 -31.62
C ARG A 5 -8.78 2.58 -30.90
N ILE A 6 -7.59 2.84 -31.46
CA ILE A 6 -6.30 2.48 -30.85
C ILE A 6 -6.10 3.20 -29.51
N ILE A 7 -6.39 4.50 -29.47
CA ILE A 7 -6.28 5.30 -28.24
C ILE A 7 -7.26 4.77 -27.18
N LEU A 8 -8.50 4.49 -27.56
CA LEU A 8 -9.51 3.96 -26.64
C LEU A 8 -9.11 2.60 -26.06
N THR A 9 -8.55 1.71 -26.90
CA THR A 9 -8.06 0.40 -26.45
C THR A 9 -6.88 0.51 -25.49
N MET A 10 -5.98 1.49 -25.69
CA MET A 10 -4.89 1.73 -24.74
C MET A 10 -5.41 2.21 -23.38
N ILE A 11 -6.34 3.16 -23.38
CA ILE A 11 -6.95 3.66 -22.13
C ILE A 11 -7.66 2.52 -21.39
N ALA A 12 -8.43 1.70 -22.10
CA ALA A 12 -9.12 0.55 -21.52
C ALA A 12 -8.14 -0.49 -20.94
N LEU A 13 -7.08 -0.82 -21.67
CA LEU A 13 -6.03 -1.74 -21.20
C LEU A 13 -5.32 -1.21 -19.95
N SER A 14 -4.97 0.08 -19.93
CA SER A 14 -4.37 0.73 -18.76
C SER A 14 -5.32 0.69 -17.55
N ALA A 15 -6.60 0.99 -17.75
CA ALA A 15 -7.60 0.93 -16.68
C ALA A 15 -7.78 -0.49 -16.12
N ILE A 16 -7.78 -1.50 -16.99
CA ILE A 16 -7.86 -2.92 -16.58
C ILE A 16 -6.59 -3.31 -15.80
N LEU A 17 -5.40 -2.95 -16.29
CA LEU A 17 -4.14 -3.27 -15.63
C LEU A 17 -4.07 -2.65 -14.23
N VAL A 18 -4.46 -1.38 -14.11
CA VAL A 18 -4.60 -0.66 -12.85
C VAL A 18 -5.59 -1.35 -11.94
N GLY A 19 -6.78 -1.69 -12.44
CA GLY A 19 -7.81 -2.39 -11.67
C GLY A 19 -7.32 -3.73 -11.12
N ILE A 20 -6.63 -4.53 -11.93
CA ILE A 20 -6.07 -5.83 -11.52
C ILE A 20 -4.96 -5.66 -10.47
N MET A 21 -4.06 -4.69 -10.65
CA MET A 21 -3.01 -4.41 -9.67
C MET A 21 -3.59 -3.92 -8.35
N SER A 22 -4.56 -3.01 -8.38
CA SER A 22 -5.28 -2.56 -7.19
C SER A 22 -5.97 -3.72 -6.48
N PHE A 23 -6.63 -4.63 -7.21
CA PHE A 23 -7.36 -5.77 -6.64
C PHE A 23 -6.43 -6.82 -6.01
N ARG A 24 -5.29 -7.12 -6.64
CA ARG A 24 -4.26 -8.02 -6.05
C ARG A 24 -3.66 -7.42 -4.79
N THR A 25 -3.38 -6.13 -4.81
CA THR A 25 -2.89 -5.39 -3.64
C THR A 25 -3.92 -5.38 -2.52
N SER A 26 -5.21 -5.21 -2.83
CA SER A 26 -6.28 -5.26 -1.82
C SER A 26 -6.48 -6.67 -1.24
N LYS A 27 -6.40 -7.73 -2.05
CA LYS A 27 -6.53 -9.13 -1.57
C LYS A 27 -5.38 -9.57 -0.66
N ARG A 28 -4.15 -9.08 -0.88
CA ARG A 28 -3.02 -9.34 0.02
C ARG A 28 -3.03 -8.51 1.31
N ARG A 29 -3.86 -7.46 1.38
CA ARG A 29 -3.86 -6.49 2.48
C ARG A 29 -5.11 -6.53 3.37
N GLY A 30 -6.06 -7.41 3.06
CA GLY A 30 -7.38 -7.47 3.70
C GLY A 30 -7.47 -8.31 4.97
N LEU A 31 -6.38 -8.90 5.46
CA LEU A 31 -6.39 -9.67 6.70
C LEU A 31 -5.33 -9.06 7.62
N SER A 32 -5.72 -7.98 8.32
CA SER A 32 -5.05 -7.49 9.54
C SER A 32 -3.51 -7.32 9.53
N ASN A 33 -2.93 -6.87 8.42
CA ASN A 33 -1.51 -6.55 8.35
C ASN A 33 -1.23 -5.16 8.94
N LEU A 34 -0.12 -5.06 9.66
CA LEU A 34 0.42 -3.84 10.25
C LEU A 34 1.60 -3.37 9.40
N PHE A 35 1.65 -2.07 9.14
CA PHE A 35 2.59 -1.51 8.16
C PHE A 35 3.58 -0.55 8.81
N TYR A 36 4.81 -0.53 8.28
CA TYR A 36 5.76 0.55 8.57
C TYR A 36 5.49 1.76 7.68
N PRO A 37 5.43 2.97 8.25
CA PRO A 37 5.38 4.19 7.49
C PRO A 37 6.79 4.53 6.95
N THR A 38 6.81 5.19 5.80
CA THR A 38 7.96 5.92 5.29
C THR A 38 7.48 7.27 4.76
N THR A 39 8.39 8.22 4.59
CA THR A 39 8.08 9.56 4.09
C THR A 39 8.84 9.83 2.81
N GLY A 40 8.22 10.59 1.92
CA GLY A 40 8.84 10.99 0.66
C GLY A 40 8.17 12.24 0.11
N ASP A 41 8.89 12.94 -0.77
CA ASP A 41 8.37 14.11 -1.46
C ASP A 41 7.69 13.68 -2.76
N PHE A 42 6.44 14.10 -2.92
CA PHE A 42 5.57 13.73 -4.03
C PHE A 42 5.06 14.96 -4.75
N PHE A 43 4.83 14.86 -6.05
CA PHE A 43 4.22 15.94 -6.82
C PHE A 43 2.80 15.55 -7.20
N GLN A 44 1.82 16.31 -6.74
CA GLN A 44 0.42 16.10 -7.08
C GLN A 44 -0.12 17.39 -7.70
N ASN A 45 -0.59 17.31 -8.96
CA ASN A 45 -1.14 18.45 -9.71
C ASN A 45 -0.23 19.69 -9.76
N GLY A 46 1.09 19.50 -9.84
CA GLY A 46 2.06 20.60 -9.88
C GLY A 46 2.47 21.16 -8.52
N ALA A 47 1.89 20.68 -7.42
CA ALA A 47 2.29 21.02 -6.05
C ALA A 47 3.16 19.88 -5.46
N SER A 48 4.30 20.23 -4.86
CA SER A 48 5.09 19.30 -4.06
C SER A 48 4.49 19.15 -2.67
N ARG A 49 4.34 17.92 -2.20
CA ARG A 49 3.86 17.59 -0.86
C ARG A 49 4.65 16.41 -0.30
N ASN A 50 5.12 16.54 0.93
CA ASN A 50 5.65 15.42 1.67
C ASN A 50 4.48 14.54 2.14
N LEU A 51 4.51 13.25 1.79
CA LEU A 51 3.48 12.28 2.18
C LEU A 51 4.08 11.14 2.99
N THR A 52 3.35 10.73 4.02
CA THR A 52 3.61 9.49 4.75
C THR A 52 2.85 8.34 4.10
N TYR A 53 3.57 7.31 3.66
CA TYR A 53 2.99 6.16 2.97
C TYR A 53 3.52 4.86 3.58
N ALA A 54 2.76 3.78 3.44
CA ALA A 54 3.14 2.46 3.90
C ALA A 54 4.23 1.89 2.99
N GLY A 55 5.42 1.70 3.55
CA GLY A 55 6.56 1.13 2.84
C GLY A 55 6.48 -0.39 2.74
N LEU A 56 6.22 -1.04 3.87
CA LEU A 56 6.12 -2.50 3.96
C LEU A 56 5.10 -2.93 5.03
N ALA A 57 4.65 -4.17 4.94
CA ALA A 57 3.61 -4.79 5.77
C ALA A 57 4.16 -5.99 6.57
N PRO A 58 5.20 -5.82 7.41
CA PRO A 58 5.95 -6.97 7.91
C PRO A 58 5.29 -7.69 9.09
N TYR A 59 4.20 -7.17 9.64
CA TYR A 59 3.54 -7.80 10.78
C TYR A 59 2.05 -7.94 10.55
N ARG A 60 1.43 -8.75 11.41
CA ARG A 60 -0.01 -8.99 11.44
C ARG A 60 -0.50 -9.07 12.88
N THR A 61 -1.80 -8.89 13.07
CA THR A 61 -2.43 -8.89 14.42
C THR A 61 -2.95 -10.26 14.84
N PHE A 62 -2.73 -11.31 14.05
CA PHE A 62 -3.17 -12.67 14.37
C PHE A 62 -2.06 -13.67 14.09
N ARG A 63 -2.05 -14.72 14.90
CA ARG A 63 -1.18 -15.88 14.76
C ARG A 63 -1.66 -16.75 13.60
N THR A 64 -0.75 -17.37 12.84
CA THR A 64 -1.13 -18.39 11.83
C THR A 64 -0.70 -19.82 12.20
N ASP A 65 0.24 -19.98 13.13
CA ASP A 65 0.71 -21.29 13.62
C ASP A 65 0.70 -21.34 15.15
N ILE A 66 0.21 -22.43 15.74
CA ILE A 66 0.18 -22.73 17.19
C ILE A 66 1.55 -22.75 17.90
N PHE A 67 2.67 -22.74 17.17
CA PHE A 67 4.03 -22.57 17.73
C PHE A 67 4.63 -21.16 17.56
N GLU A 68 3.97 -20.27 16.83
CA GLU A 68 4.40 -18.88 16.65
C GLU A 68 4.27 -18.01 17.91
N PHE A 69 5.38 -17.39 18.32
CA PHE A 69 5.41 -16.46 19.45
C PHE A 69 5.22 -15.01 19.00
N PRO A 70 4.58 -14.16 19.82
CA PRO A 70 4.49 -12.74 19.52
C PRO A 70 5.87 -12.09 19.42
N THR A 71 6.03 -11.20 18.44
CA THR A 71 7.26 -10.43 18.25
C THR A 71 7.07 -8.99 18.73
N HIS A 72 8.18 -8.28 18.91
CA HIS A 72 8.16 -6.86 19.26
C HIS A 72 8.69 -6.05 18.07
N PRO A 73 7.97 -5.00 17.63
CA PRO A 73 8.38 -4.22 16.48
C PRO A 73 9.44 -3.20 16.88
N ASN A 74 10.41 -2.97 16.00
CA ASN A 74 11.46 -1.97 16.22
C ASN A 74 11.01 -0.52 15.91
N TYR A 75 9.87 -0.35 15.25
CA TYR A 75 9.32 0.97 14.87
C TYR A 75 7.80 0.98 15.03
N ALA A 76 7.22 2.18 15.05
CA ALA A 76 5.78 2.37 15.11
C ALA A 76 5.08 1.73 13.89
N LEU A 77 4.01 1.00 14.17
CA LEU A 77 3.19 0.31 13.18
C LEU A 77 1.83 0.97 13.05
N TYR A 78 1.20 0.82 11.88
CA TYR A 78 -0.11 1.42 11.61
C TYR A 78 -1.08 0.39 11.05
N THR A 79 -2.36 0.55 11.43
CA THR A 79 -3.44 -0.43 11.20
C THR A 79 -4.15 -0.28 9.87
N GLY A 80 -3.98 0.86 9.21
CA GLY A 80 -4.85 1.24 8.11
C GLY A 80 -4.08 1.99 7.04
N THR A 81 -4.39 1.63 5.80
CA THR A 81 -3.87 2.34 4.64
C THR A 81 -4.96 2.58 3.62
N THR A 82 -4.81 3.62 2.83
CA THR A 82 -5.71 3.94 1.72
C THR A 82 -4.90 4.07 0.45
N GLN A 83 -5.35 3.44 -0.64
CA GLN A 83 -4.72 3.66 -1.94
C GLN A 83 -5.02 5.09 -2.40
N SER A 84 -3.95 5.79 -2.77
CA SER A 84 -4.01 7.11 -3.35
C SER A 84 -3.11 7.14 -4.59
N THR A 85 -3.28 8.15 -5.42
CA THR A 85 -2.52 8.32 -6.65
C THR A 85 -1.69 9.59 -6.57
N THR A 86 -0.47 9.52 -7.09
CA THR A 86 0.47 10.63 -7.07
C THR A 86 1.37 10.60 -8.30
N THR A 87 2.15 11.64 -8.53
CA THR A 87 3.13 11.72 -9.61
C THR A 87 4.53 11.90 -9.02
N ILE A 88 5.48 11.08 -9.46
CA ILE A 88 6.89 11.17 -9.06
C ILE A 88 7.71 11.34 -10.33
N GLY A 89 8.47 12.44 -10.45
CA GLY A 89 9.26 12.73 -11.65
C GLY A 89 8.45 12.77 -12.95
N GLY A 90 7.16 13.14 -12.89
CA GLY A 90 6.26 13.17 -14.05
C GLY A 90 5.55 11.84 -14.38
N ALA A 91 5.90 10.74 -13.71
CA ALA A 91 5.23 9.44 -13.88
C ALA A 91 4.17 9.20 -12.81
N PHE A 92 3.06 8.55 -13.18
CA PHE A 92 1.93 8.27 -12.28
C PHE A 92 2.18 7.01 -11.43
N TYR A 93 1.99 7.13 -10.13
CA TYR A 93 2.18 6.06 -9.15
C TYR A 93 0.93 5.86 -8.30
N PHE A 94 0.65 4.59 -8.00
CA PHE A 94 -0.27 4.22 -6.92
C PHE A 94 0.53 4.12 -5.64
N ILE A 95 0.22 4.97 -4.67
CA ILE A 95 0.82 4.95 -3.33
C ILE A 95 -0.20 4.49 -2.32
N THR A 96 0.31 3.98 -1.21
CA THR A 96 -0.50 3.46 -0.12
C THR A 96 -0.32 4.39 1.06
N VAL A 97 -1.21 5.36 1.24
CA VAL A 97 -1.08 6.38 2.30
C VAL A 97 -1.50 5.77 3.63
N VAL A 98 -0.77 6.09 4.69
CA VAL A 98 -1.14 5.66 6.04
C VAL A 98 -2.32 6.50 6.53
N THR A 99 -3.42 5.85 6.88
CA THR A 99 -4.66 6.50 7.32
C THR A 99 -5.20 5.94 8.63
N GLY A 100 -4.70 4.78 9.07
CA GLY A 100 -5.03 4.18 10.36
C GLY A 100 -4.29 4.84 11.52
N ALA A 101 -4.77 4.56 12.73
CA ALA A 101 -4.05 4.94 13.95
C ALA A 101 -2.78 4.11 14.13
N ALA A 102 -1.83 4.65 14.90
CA ALA A 102 -0.69 3.88 15.38
C ALA A 102 -1.19 2.69 16.20
N TRP A 103 -0.61 1.51 15.97
CA TRP A 103 -0.96 0.30 16.67
C TRP A 103 -0.42 0.35 18.11
N PRO A 104 -1.26 0.16 19.13
CA PRO A 104 -0.78 -0.04 20.49
C PRO A 104 -0.04 -1.39 20.50
N THR A 105 1.22 -1.42 20.90
CA THR A 105 2.20 -2.52 20.76
C THR A 105 1.87 -3.79 21.56
N TRP A 106 0.62 -4.26 21.53
CA TRP A 106 0.19 -5.56 22.03
C TRP A 106 0.67 -6.68 21.10
N ALA A 107 0.31 -7.94 21.42
CA ALA A 107 0.76 -9.12 20.67
C ALA A 107 0.62 -8.95 19.15
N ILE A 108 1.75 -8.95 18.45
CA ILE A 108 1.86 -8.94 17.00
C ILE A 108 2.66 -10.16 16.54
N TYR A 109 2.50 -10.49 15.26
CA TYR A 109 3.10 -11.68 14.66
C TYR A 109 3.84 -11.28 13.37
N ASP A 110 4.92 -11.98 13.05
CA ASP A 110 5.73 -11.69 11.86
C ASP A 110 5.02 -12.21 10.61
N ASP A 111 4.80 -11.33 9.64
CA ASP A 111 4.26 -11.69 8.33
C ASP A 111 5.37 -11.89 7.30
N ASN A 112 6.60 -11.46 7.61
CA ASN A 112 7.76 -11.46 6.70
C ASN A 112 8.74 -12.61 6.98
N GLY A 113 8.32 -13.60 7.77
CA GLY A 113 9.08 -14.80 8.17
C GLY A 113 8.30 -16.12 8.07
N GLN A 114 7.23 -16.14 7.28
CA GLN A 114 6.47 -17.33 6.87
C GLN A 114 6.33 -17.44 5.35
#